data_AF-A0A845LXB4-F1
#
_entry.id   AF-A0A845LXB4-F1
#
_cell.length_a   1.000
_cell.length_b   1.000
_cell.length_c   1.000
_cell.angle_alpha   90.00
_cell.angle_beta   90.00
_cell.angle_gamma   90.00
#
_symmetry.space_group_name_H-M   'P 1'
#
loop_
_entity.id
_entity.type
_entity.pdbx_description
1 polymer ?
#
loop_
_entity_poly.entity_id
_entity_poly.type
_entity_poly.pdbx_seq_one_letter_code
_entity_poly.pdbx_strand_id
1 'polypeptide(L)'
;MKKHLILLVFLLILTLVFGTGCSQPAESPAEAPAEQPSEVEKEPVVVATMLDSEGSIFGKMIIQVLNANGIETVDKVNFGTPDILRKALENGEVDLVLDYTGSGQYYHPEDATDTSIWNDPQKGYELTAKLDKEKMNLLWLTPASANNTEMIAIKREFAEANNIVTMTDLAAYINDGNPFKLICSAGFAENSMGLLGYEEAYGFKLKDDQLIILSSGNTAEMLKALSEGTNDVNASLVYGTDGALDKMNLVVVEDPAQVPPVYLPAPVLRGEVAESYPEIEGLLKPIFESLNLEALQKLNAQVAYDGKDAAAVADAYLKENGFLK
;
A
#
# COMPACT_ATOMS: atom_id res chain seq x y z
N MET A 1 -31.84 34.10 -46.67
CA MET A 1 -33.09 33.72 -47.36
C MET A 1 -33.96 32.95 -46.39
N LYS A 2 -35.24 33.36 -46.30
CA LYS A 2 -36.25 32.91 -45.32
C LYS A 2 -36.76 31.48 -45.59
N LYS A 3 -37.46 30.96 -44.57
CA LYS A 3 -38.57 29.95 -44.56
C LYS A 3 -38.13 28.59 -44.00
N HIS A 4 -38.83 27.90 -43.10
CA HIS A 4 -40.09 28.08 -42.35
C HIS A 4 -40.03 27.03 -41.22
N LEU A 5 -40.50 27.30 -40.01
CA LEU A 5 -41.15 26.25 -39.23
C LEU A 5 -42.27 26.83 -38.36
N ILE A 6 -43.37 26.08 -38.36
CA ILE A 6 -44.74 26.50 -38.13
C ILE A 6 -45.12 26.30 -36.66
N LEU A 7 -45.77 27.33 -36.12
CA LEU A 7 -46.50 27.38 -34.86
C LEU A 7 -47.80 26.57 -35.00
N LEU A 8 -48.08 25.63 -34.09
CA LEU A 8 -49.37 24.93 -34.03
C LEU A 8 -50.06 25.17 -32.68
N VAL A 9 -51.22 25.82 -32.78
CA VAL A 9 -52.19 26.14 -31.72
C VAL A 9 -53.38 25.18 -31.90
N PHE A 10 -53.82 24.52 -30.84
CA PHE A 10 -55.15 23.89 -30.71
C PHE A 10 -55.54 23.96 -29.23
N LEU A 11 -56.36 24.92 -28.81
CA LEU A 11 -57.82 25.01 -28.84
C LEU A 11 -58.54 23.92 -28.01
N LEU A 12 -59.15 24.44 -26.93
CA LEU A 12 -60.01 23.89 -25.90
C LEU A 12 -61.27 23.20 -26.47
N ILE A 13 -61.67 22.04 -25.93
CA ILE A 13 -63.07 21.59 -25.92
C ILE A 13 -63.43 21.15 -24.49
N LEU A 14 -64.26 21.98 -23.87
CA LEU A 14 -64.92 21.78 -22.60
C LEU A 14 -66.18 20.93 -22.85
N THR A 15 -66.30 19.77 -22.20
CA THR A 15 -67.56 19.01 -22.14
C THR A 15 -68.00 18.87 -20.69
N LEU A 16 -69.07 19.59 -20.35
CA LEU A 16 -69.85 19.42 -19.12
C LEU A 16 -70.68 18.14 -19.23
N VAL A 17 -70.50 17.23 -18.29
CA VAL A 17 -71.47 16.15 -18.02
C VAL A 17 -72.03 16.40 -16.62
N PHE A 18 -73.33 16.73 -16.57
CA PHE A 18 -74.11 16.73 -15.34
C PHE A 18 -74.50 15.29 -14.99
N GLY A 19 -73.95 14.77 -13.88
CA GLY A 19 -74.36 13.51 -13.26
C GLY A 19 -74.97 13.78 -11.89
N THR A 20 -76.26 13.45 -11.74
CA THR A 20 -77.07 13.54 -10.52
C THR A 20 -76.58 12.61 -9.42
N GLY A 21 -76.72 13.04 -8.16
CA GLY A 21 -76.06 12.45 -7.00
C GLY A 21 -76.59 11.11 -6.47
N CYS A 22 -75.77 10.55 -5.59
CA CYS A 22 -76.17 9.77 -4.42
C CYS A 22 -75.17 10.06 -3.31
N SER A 23 -75.64 10.53 -2.15
CA SER A 23 -74.81 10.75 -0.96
C SER A 23 -74.51 9.41 -0.28
N GLN A 24 -73.23 9.10 -0.10
CA GLN A 24 -72.75 8.14 0.90
C GLN A 24 -71.95 8.88 1.97
N PRO A 25 -71.92 8.37 3.23
CA PRO A 25 -71.27 9.05 4.33
C PRO A 25 -69.75 9.06 4.13
N ALA A 26 -69.10 10.16 4.49
CA ALA A 26 -67.65 10.29 4.43
C ALA A 26 -66.98 9.31 5.40
N GLU A 27 -66.29 8.31 4.88
CA GLU A 27 -65.23 7.62 5.62
C GLU A 27 -64.01 8.54 5.68
N SER A 28 -63.47 8.69 6.88
CA SER A 28 -62.20 9.38 7.12
C SER A 28 -61.10 8.69 6.29
N PRO A 29 -60.21 9.42 5.60
CA PRO A 29 -59.11 8.78 4.90
C PRO A 29 -58.27 8.01 5.92
N ALA A 30 -58.08 6.71 5.68
CA ALA A 30 -57.08 5.93 6.38
C ALA A 30 -55.71 6.56 6.10
N GLU A 31 -55.00 6.89 7.18
CA GLU A 31 -53.63 7.38 7.15
C GLU A 31 -52.78 6.34 6.41
N ALA A 32 -52.16 6.73 5.29
CA ALA A 32 -51.25 5.87 4.56
C ALA A 32 -50.11 5.46 5.53
N PRO A 33 -49.66 4.19 5.52
CA PRO A 33 -48.54 3.80 6.35
C PRO A 33 -47.34 4.69 6.01
N ALA A 34 -46.73 5.31 7.02
CA ALA A 34 -45.49 6.04 6.84
C ALA A 34 -44.47 5.08 6.19
N GLU A 35 -43.95 5.45 5.02
CA GLU A 35 -42.79 4.77 4.45
C GLU A 35 -41.67 4.82 5.50
N GLN A 36 -41.27 3.65 5.99
CA GLN A 36 -40.05 3.53 6.78
C GLN A 36 -38.91 4.06 5.90
N PRO A 37 -38.00 4.89 6.43
CA PRO A 37 -36.85 5.31 5.65
C PRO A 37 -36.12 4.05 5.22
N SER A 38 -36.04 3.84 3.91
CA SER A 38 -35.19 2.81 3.32
C SER A 38 -33.78 3.03 3.87
N GLU A 39 -33.20 2.02 4.51
CA GLU A 39 -31.76 1.98 4.73
C GLU A 39 -31.10 2.31 3.40
N VAL A 40 -30.33 3.39 3.35
CA VAL A 40 -29.53 3.72 2.16
C VAL A 40 -28.50 2.61 2.08
N GLU A 41 -28.72 1.67 1.17
CA GLU A 41 -27.79 0.58 0.88
C GLU A 41 -26.50 1.23 0.40
N LYS A 42 -25.46 1.19 1.24
CA LYS A 42 -24.18 1.82 0.93
C LYS A 42 -23.50 1.01 -0.16
N GLU A 43 -22.87 1.69 -1.13
CA GLU A 43 -22.16 1.01 -2.22
C GLU A 43 -20.98 0.18 -1.66
N PRO A 44 -20.68 -0.99 -2.25
CA PRO A 44 -19.53 -1.80 -1.85
C PRO A 44 -18.21 -1.05 -2.03
N VAL A 45 -17.28 -1.21 -1.09
CA VAL A 45 -15.95 -0.58 -1.14
C VAL A 45 -15.05 -1.33 -2.13
N VAL A 46 -14.56 -0.66 -3.17
CA VAL A 46 -13.64 -1.25 -4.15
C VAL A 46 -12.21 -1.26 -3.60
N VAL A 47 -11.69 -2.45 -3.25
CA VAL A 47 -10.35 -2.62 -2.66
C VAL A 47 -9.34 -3.06 -3.73
N ALA A 48 -8.28 -2.28 -3.94
CA ALA A 48 -7.28 -2.53 -4.98
C ALA A 48 -5.84 -2.43 -4.47
N THR A 49 -4.92 -3.16 -5.10
CA THR A 49 -3.50 -3.18 -4.68
C THR A 49 -2.57 -3.27 -5.88
N MET A 50 -1.27 -3.11 -5.63
CA MET A 50 -0.22 -3.38 -6.60
C MET A 50 -0.13 -4.88 -6.96
N LEU A 51 0.61 -5.19 -8.03
CA LEU A 51 0.78 -6.53 -8.64
C LEU A 51 1.86 -7.38 -7.93
N ASP A 52 1.92 -7.36 -6.60
CA ASP A 52 2.95 -8.04 -5.82
C ASP A 52 2.36 -8.90 -4.69
N SER A 53 3.22 -9.72 -4.06
CA SER A 53 2.80 -10.60 -2.97
C SER A 53 2.32 -9.82 -1.75
N GLU A 54 2.99 -8.71 -1.43
CA GLU A 54 2.66 -7.87 -0.28
C GLU A 54 1.30 -7.20 -0.47
N GLY A 55 1.05 -6.57 -1.63
CA GLY A 55 -0.25 -6.06 -2.02
C GLY A 55 -1.31 -7.15 -2.00
N SER A 56 -1.02 -8.34 -2.50
CA SER A 56 -1.93 -9.48 -2.41
C SER A 56 -2.33 -9.81 -0.97
N ILE A 57 -1.38 -9.86 -0.04
CA ILE A 57 -1.63 -10.20 1.37
C ILE A 57 -2.47 -9.11 2.04
N PHE A 58 -2.03 -7.86 1.98
CA PHE A 58 -2.74 -6.73 2.57
C PHE A 58 -4.14 -6.55 2.00
N GLY A 59 -4.29 -6.63 0.67
CA GLY A 59 -5.57 -6.50 0.00
C GLY A 59 -6.58 -7.55 0.48
N LYS A 60 -6.14 -8.81 0.64
CA LYS A 60 -7.00 -9.86 1.20
C LYS A 60 -7.28 -9.67 2.69
N MET A 61 -6.33 -9.18 3.48
CA MET A 61 -6.59 -8.85 4.89
C MET A 61 -7.67 -7.79 5.02
N ILE A 62 -7.57 -6.71 4.25
CA ILE A 62 -8.55 -5.63 4.24
C ILE A 62 -9.92 -6.17 3.85
N ILE A 63 -10.03 -6.86 2.71
CA ILE A 63 -11.30 -7.41 2.21
C ILE A 63 -11.97 -8.31 3.25
N GLN A 64 -11.22 -9.23 3.87
CA GLN A 64 -11.78 -10.16 4.84
C GLN A 64 -12.28 -9.45 6.09
N VAL A 65 -11.55 -8.46 6.59
CA VAL A 65 -11.92 -7.70 7.78
C VAL A 65 -13.12 -6.81 7.52
N LEU A 66 -13.18 -6.13 6.37
CA LEU A 66 -14.34 -5.33 5.98
C LEU A 66 -15.59 -6.20 5.86
N ASN A 67 -15.52 -7.32 5.11
CA ASN A 67 -16.65 -8.22 4.93
C ASN A 67 -17.11 -8.86 6.25
N ALA A 68 -16.20 -9.23 7.14
CA ALA A 68 -16.53 -9.78 8.45
C ALA A 68 -17.25 -8.78 9.36
N ASN A 69 -17.13 -7.48 9.08
CA ASN A 69 -17.80 -6.40 9.79
C ASN A 69 -18.99 -5.81 9.01
N GLY A 70 -19.49 -6.52 8.00
CA GLY A 70 -20.70 -6.15 7.26
C GLY A 70 -20.51 -5.03 6.23
N ILE A 71 -19.26 -4.72 5.87
CA ILE A 71 -18.93 -3.77 4.79
C ILE A 71 -18.69 -4.58 3.53
N GLU A 72 -19.59 -4.48 2.56
CA GLU A 72 -19.42 -5.18 1.28
C GLU A 72 -18.21 -4.63 0.52
N THR A 73 -17.50 -5.52 -0.19
CA THR A 73 -16.29 -5.15 -0.94
C THR A 73 -16.31 -5.70 -2.36
N VAL A 74 -15.68 -4.96 -3.27
CA VAL A 74 -15.30 -5.46 -4.60
C VAL A 74 -13.81 -5.72 -4.63
N ASP A 75 -13.44 -6.96 -4.93
CA ASP A 75 -12.07 -7.43 -4.96
C ASP A 75 -11.38 -7.03 -6.28
N LYS A 76 -10.49 -6.05 -6.19
CA LYS A 76 -9.59 -5.59 -7.26
C LYS A 76 -8.12 -5.73 -6.86
N VAL A 77 -7.80 -6.68 -5.97
CA VAL A 77 -6.41 -6.99 -5.60
C VAL A 77 -5.61 -7.38 -6.84
N ASN A 78 -4.33 -6.99 -6.89
CA ASN A 78 -3.49 -7.07 -8.09
C ASN A 78 -4.07 -6.27 -9.27
N PHE A 79 -4.36 -4.99 -9.03
CA PHE A 79 -4.99 -4.11 -10.01
C PHE A 79 -4.02 -3.62 -11.09
N GLY A 80 -2.84 -3.16 -10.68
CA GLY A 80 -1.92 -2.51 -11.62
C GLY A 80 -0.62 -2.03 -10.98
N THR A 81 0.19 -1.36 -11.80
CA THR A 81 1.41 -0.68 -11.36
C THR A 81 1.07 0.53 -10.48
N PRO A 82 2.05 1.08 -9.72
CA PRO A 82 1.80 2.22 -8.82
C PRO A 82 1.10 3.41 -9.49
N ASP A 83 1.50 3.77 -10.72
CA ASP A 83 0.92 4.89 -11.46
C ASP A 83 -0.51 4.61 -11.95
N ILE A 84 -0.84 3.36 -12.27
CA ILE A 84 -2.19 2.94 -12.63
C ILE A 84 -3.09 2.93 -11.39
N LEU A 85 -2.62 2.34 -10.29
CA LEU A 85 -3.35 2.26 -9.04
C LEU A 85 -3.64 3.65 -8.47
N ARG A 86 -2.64 4.54 -8.49
CA ARG A 86 -2.79 5.93 -8.04
C ARG A 86 -3.84 6.69 -8.84
N LYS A 87 -3.78 6.63 -10.17
CA LYS A 87 -4.79 7.29 -11.04
C LYS A 87 -6.18 6.73 -10.83
N ALA A 88 -6.32 5.42 -10.65
CA ALA A 88 -7.61 4.79 -10.39
C ALA A 88 -8.22 5.30 -9.08
N LEU A 89 -7.42 5.46 -8.03
CA LEU A 89 -7.87 6.03 -6.76
C LEU A 89 -8.30 7.49 -6.93
N GLU A 90 -7.48 8.31 -7.58
CA GLU A 90 -7.77 9.75 -7.83
C GLU A 90 -9.02 9.96 -8.68
N ASN A 91 -9.30 9.05 -9.62
CA ASN A 91 -10.47 9.10 -10.49
C ASN A 91 -11.72 8.44 -9.89
N GLY A 92 -11.62 7.85 -8.70
CA GLY A 92 -12.74 7.13 -8.06
C GLY A 92 -13.11 5.81 -8.73
N GLU A 93 -12.20 5.20 -9.48
CA GLU A 93 -12.36 3.84 -10.04
C GLU A 93 -12.14 2.74 -8.98
N VAL A 94 -11.39 3.08 -7.93
CA VAL A 94 -11.17 2.26 -6.72
C VAL A 94 -11.29 3.16 -5.49
N ASP A 95 -11.61 2.57 -4.33
CA ASP A 95 -11.96 3.33 -3.12
C ASP A 95 -10.93 3.24 -2.01
N LEU A 96 -10.34 2.06 -1.85
CA LEU A 96 -9.35 1.78 -0.82
C LEU A 96 -8.17 1.04 -1.45
N VAL A 97 -6.97 1.61 -1.31
CA VAL A 97 -5.74 1.00 -1.82
C VAL A 97 -4.70 0.78 -0.74
N LEU A 98 -3.76 -0.12 -0.99
CA LEU A 98 -2.48 -0.13 -0.29
C LEU A 98 -1.49 0.77 -1.03
N ASP A 99 -0.89 1.73 -0.32
CA ASP A 99 0.17 2.60 -0.83
C ASP A 99 1.29 2.74 0.21
N TYR A 100 2.36 3.45 -0.13
CA TYR A 100 3.56 3.57 0.70
C TYR A 100 3.91 5.02 0.98
N THR A 101 4.25 5.34 2.23
CA THR A 101 4.50 6.72 2.69
C THR A 101 5.51 7.49 1.85
N GLY A 102 6.59 6.83 1.40
CA GLY A 102 7.62 7.44 0.57
C GLY A 102 7.18 7.79 -0.85
N SER A 103 6.06 7.24 -1.33
CA SER A 103 5.52 7.55 -2.66
C SER A 103 4.99 8.98 -2.75
N GLY A 104 4.70 9.62 -1.62
CA GLY A 104 4.23 11.01 -1.55
C GLY A 104 5.14 12.02 -2.25
N GLN A 105 6.43 11.72 -2.38
CA GLN A 105 7.40 12.54 -3.11
C GLN A 105 7.04 12.74 -4.59
N TYR A 106 6.24 11.82 -5.15
CA TYR A 106 5.84 11.83 -6.56
C TYR A 106 4.44 12.39 -6.79
N TYR A 107 3.60 12.49 -5.75
CA TYR A 107 2.19 12.86 -5.89
C TYR A 107 2.00 14.37 -5.98
N HIS A 108 2.77 15.12 -5.19
CA HIS A 108 2.68 16.58 -5.09
C HIS A 108 4.07 17.23 -5.24
N PRO A 109 4.74 17.09 -6.41
CA PRO A 109 6.14 17.47 -6.58
C PRO A 109 6.41 18.98 -6.38
N GLU A 110 5.39 19.83 -6.52
CA GLU A 110 5.52 21.27 -6.28
C GLU A 110 5.64 21.62 -4.78
N ASP A 111 5.09 20.78 -3.89
CA ASP A 111 5.13 20.97 -2.44
C ASP A 111 6.19 20.07 -1.77
N ALA A 112 6.51 18.94 -2.39
CA ALA A 112 7.48 17.94 -1.95
C ALA A 112 8.95 18.31 -2.29
N THR A 113 9.35 19.56 -2.07
CA THR A 113 10.66 20.08 -2.51
C THR A 113 11.84 19.72 -1.60
N ASP A 114 11.58 19.46 -0.31
CA ASP A 114 12.59 18.96 0.62
C ASP A 114 12.64 17.43 0.56
N THR A 115 13.69 16.89 -0.04
CA THR A 115 13.85 15.44 -0.21
C THR A 115 14.22 14.73 1.10
N SER A 116 14.74 15.44 2.10
CA SER A 116 15.16 14.83 3.37
C SER A 116 13.98 14.38 4.24
N ILE A 117 12.79 14.92 3.98
CA ILE A 117 11.55 14.51 4.66
C ILE A 117 11.23 13.03 4.46
N TRP A 118 11.61 12.48 3.30
CA TRP A 118 11.30 11.10 2.94
C TRP A 118 12.15 10.08 3.71
N ASN A 119 13.24 10.51 4.33
CA ASN A 119 14.10 9.72 5.20
C ASN A 119 13.62 9.72 6.66
N ASP A 120 12.48 10.35 6.98
CA ASP A 120 11.87 10.35 8.30
C ASP A 120 10.48 9.70 8.20
N PRO A 121 10.24 8.56 8.89
CA PRO A 121 9.01 7.78 8.73
C PRO A 121 7.77 8.60 9.11
N GLN A 122 7.89 9.44 10.14
CA GLN A 122 6.78 10.22 10.63
C GLN A 122 6.54 11.43 9.74
N LYS A 123 7.59 12.20 9.39
CA LYS A 123 7.40 13.40 8.57
C LYS A 123 6.95 13.06 7.15
N GLY A 124 7.49 12.00 6.54
CA GLY A 124 7.07 11.54 5.22
C GLY A 124 5.59 11.14 5.20
N TYR A 125 5.14 10.40 6.21
CA TYR A 125 3.72 10.07 6.39
C TYR A 125 2.86 11.32 6.58
N GLU A 126 3.21 12.19 7.53
CA GLU A 126 2.43 13.39 7.85
C GLU A 126 2.29 14.34 6.66
N LEU A 127 3.37 14.56 5.90
CA LEU A 127 3.33 15.40 4.70
C LEU A 127 2.44 14.78 3.63
N THR A 128 2.61 13.50 3.35
CA THR A 128 1.81 12.79 2.33
C THR A 128 0.33 12.82 2.69
N ALA A 129 0.00 12.41 3.91
CA ALA A 129 -1.38 12.38 4.42
C ALA A 129 -2.03 13.76 4.36
N LYS A 130 -1.30 14.82 4.74
CA LYS A 130 -1.80 16.19 4.68
C LYS A 130 -2.10 16.62 3.23
N LEU A 131 -1.13 16.48 2.33
CA LEU A 131 -1.28 16.97 0.95
C LEU A 131 -2.38 16.21 0.21
N ASP A 132 -2.46 14.89 0.39
CA ASP A 132 -3.51 14.07 -0.20
C ASP A 132 -4.90 14.40 0.35
N LYS A 133 -5.00 14.67 1.66
CA LYS A 133 -6.27 15.09 2.26
C LYS A 133 -6.72 16.45 1.74
N GLU A 134 -5.81 17.42 1.68
CA GLU A 134 -6.12 18.80 1.29
C GLU A 134 -6.40 18.94 -0.21
N LYS A 135 -5.67 18.21 -1.06
CA LYS A 135 -5.72 18.39 -2.53
C LYS A 135 -6.59 17.39 -3.25
N MET A 136 -6.68 16.16 -2.74
CA MET A 136 -7.34 15.04 -3.42
C MET A 136 -8.49 14.43 -2.61
N ASN A 137 -8.76 14.93 -1.40
CA ASN A 137 -9.68 14.32 -0.44
C ASN A 137 -9.38 12.82 -0.18
N LEU A 138 -8.09 12.44 -0.17
CA LEU A 138 -7.66 11.08 0.14
C LEU A 138 -7.19 11.01 1.60
N LEU A 139 -7.63 10.00 2.33
CA LEU A 139 -7.33 9.78 3.74
C LEU A 139 -6.33 8.63 3.88
N TRP A 140 -5.13 8.94 4.33
CA TRP A 140 -4.15 7.95 4.75
C TRP A 140 -4.50 7.44 6.15
N LEU A 141 -4.61 6.12 6.29
CA LEU A 141 -4.88 5.46 7.57
C LEU A 141 -3.56 5.06 8.27
N THR A 142 -3.67 4.36 9.39
CA THR A 142 -2.50 3.95 10.18
C THR A 142 -1.54 3.08 9.34
N PRO A 143 -0.27 3.48 9.15
CA PRO A 143 0.71 2.68 8.44
C PRO A 143 1.21 1.50 9.29
N ALA A 144 1.68 0.46 8.62
CA ALA A 144 2.46 -0.58 9.28
C ALA A 144 3.88 -0.09 9.56
N SER A 145 4.58 -0.68 10.53
CA SER A 145 5.95 -0.25 10.89
C SER A 145 7.05 -0.88 10.03
N ALA A 146 6.68 -1.63 9.00
CA ALA A 146 7.61 -2.33 8.12
C ALA A 146 8.08 -1.42 6.98
N ASN A 147 9.35 -1.01 7.01
CA ASN A 147 9.93 -0.19 5.94
C ASN A 147 10.33 -1.06 4.74
N ASN A 148 9.55 -1.01 3.66
CA ASN A 148 9.79 -1.74 2.42
C ASN A 148 10.67 -0.91 1.44
N THR A 149 11.85 -0.50 1.89
CA THR A 149 12.82 0.24 1.07
C THR A 149 14.00 -0.64 0.63
N GLU A 150 14.83 -0.13 -0.28
CA GLU A 150 16.07 -0.78 -0.70
C GLU A 150 17.09 -0.81 0.46
N MET A 151 17.54 -2.00 0.85
CA MET A 151 18.44 -2.22 1.96
C MET A 151 19.56 -3.20 1.58
N ILE A 152 20.49 -3.43 2.51
CA ILE A 152 21.55 -4.42 2.37
C ILE A 152 21.22 -5.62 3.26
N ALA A 153 21.15 -6.81 2.67
CA ALA A 153 21.03 -8.07 3.39
C ALA A 153 22.37 -8.82 3.44
N ILE A 154 22.60 -9.51 4.55
CA ILE A 154 23.71 -10.45 4.75
C ILE A 154 23.15 -11.79 5.25
N LYS A 155 23.96 -12.86 5.22
CA LYS A 155 23.57 -14.12 5.87
C LYS A 155 23.47 -13.92 7.38
N ARG A 156 22.46 -14.50 8.03
CA ARG A 156 22.30 -14.44 9.49
C ARG A 156 23.52 -14.99 10.23
N GLU A 157 24.07 -16.12 9.77
CA GLU A 157 25.30 -16.70 10.32
C GLU A 157 26.53 -15.77 10.17
N PHE A 158 26.59 -14.99 9.09
CA PHE A 158 27.67 -14.03 8.86
C PHE A 158 27.50 -12.80 9.76
N ALA A 159 26.27 -12.34 9.94
CA ALA A 159 25.94 -11.26 10.88
C ALA A 159 26.34 -11.63 12.31
N GLU A 160 25.92 -12.81 12.77
CA GLU A 160 26.20 -13.33 14.12
C GLU A 160 27.71 -13.54 14.35
N ALA A 161 28.41 -14.16 13.40
CA ALA A 161 29.84 -14.45 13.53
C ALA A 161 30.70 -13.17 13.60
N ASN A 162 30.26 -12.08 12.98
CA ASN A 162 30.99 -10.82 12.90
C ASN A 162 30.40 -9.70 13.76
N ASN A 163 29.34 -9.98 14.52
CA ASN A 163 28.59 -9.01 15.35
C ASN A 163 28.09 -7.80 14.53
N ILE A 164 27.56 -8.05 13.33
CA ILE A 164 27.01 -7.01 12.45
C ILE A 164 25.49 -6.95 12.64
N VAL A 165 25.00 -5.85 13.20
CA VAL A 165 23.56 -5.56 13.31
C VAL A 165 23.21 -4.34 12.48
N THR A 166 24.06 -3.31 12.54
CA THR A 166 23.85 -2.01 11.90
C THR A 166 24.84 -1.76 10.76
N MET A 167 24.51 -0.80 9.92
CA MET A 167 25.42 -0.31 8.88
C MET A 167 26.70 0.30 9.44
N THR A 168 26.70 0.81 10.68
CA THR A 168 27.92 1.22 11.38
C THR A 168 28.83 0.03 11.68
N ASP A 169 28.27 -1.09 12.13
CA ASP A 169 29.04 -2.32 12.38
C ASP A 169 29.60 -2.88 11.07
N LEU A 170 28.79 -2.86 10.01
CA LEU A 170 29.22 -3.30 8.68
C LEU A 170 30.35 -2.42 8.14
N ALA A 171 30.24 -1.10 8.28
CA ALA A 171 31.28 -0.16 7.86
C ALA A 171 32.58 -0.39 8.64
N ALA A 172 32.51 -0.63 9.95
CA ALA A 172 33.68 -0.98 10.76
C ALA A 172 34.33 -2.28 10.25
N TYR A 173 33.54 -3.33 10.00
CA TYR A 173 34.02 -4.60 9.44
C TYR A 173 34.75 -4.40 8.11
N ILE A 174 34.21 -3.56 7.21
CA ILE A 174 34.84 -3.25 5.91
C ILE A 174 36.13 -2.45 6.10
N ASN A 175 36.11 -1.43 6.97
CA ASN A 175 37.26 -0.54 7.20
C ASN A 175 38.44 -1.24 7.90
N ASP A 176 38.19 -2.31 8.65
CA ASP A 176 39.22 -3.19 9.20
C ASP A 176 39.91 -4.06 8.14
N GLY A 177 39.48 -3.97 6.88
CA GLY A 177 40.07 -4.69 5.74
C GLY A 177 39.59 -6.13 5.59
N ASN A 178 38.49 -6.49 6.25
CA ASN A 178 37.93 -7.83 6.13
C ASN A 178 37.36 -8.08 4.71
N PRO A 179 37.37 -9.34 4.23
CA PRO A 179 36.76 -9.68 2.95
C PRO A 179 35.28 -9.34 2.95
N PHE A 180 34.88 -8.52 1.97
CA PHE A 180 33.51 -8.12 1.76
C PHE A 180 33.24 -7.94 0.27
N LYS A 181 32.14 -8.51 -0.20
CA LYS A 181 31.62 -8.33 -1.55
C LYS A 181 30.11 -8.17 -1.55
N LEU A 182 29.65 -7.10 -2.20
CA LEU A 182 28.23 -6.76 -2.38
C LEU A 182 27.80 -7.07 -3.81
N ILE A 183 26.66 -7.74 -3.96
CA ILE A 183 25.92 -7.82 -5.23
C ILE A 183 24.74 -6.85 -5.20
N CYS A 184 24.60 -6.00 -6.22
CA CYS A 184 23.53 -5.00 -6.28
C CYS A 184 23.21 -4.61 -7.73
N SER A 185 22.15 -3.82 -7.92
CA SER A 185 21.81 -3.23 -9.21
C SER A 185 22.70 -2.01 -9.51
N ALA A 186 22.88 -1.69 -10.79
CA ALA A 186 23.54 -0.44 -11.20
C ALA A 186 22.84 0.80 -10.65
N GLY A 187 21.50 0.78 -10.65
CA GLY A 187 20.68 1.87 -10.10
C GLY A 187 20.91 2.09 -8.60
N PHE A 188 21.17 1.05 -7.82
CA PHE A 188 21.52 1.19 -6.41
C PHE A 188 22.98 1.62 -6.22
N ALA A 189 23.90 1.05 -7.01
CA ALA A 189 25.34 1.32 -6.90
C ALA A 189 25.71 2.79 -7.17
N GLU A 190 25.01 3.43 -8.11
CA GLU A 190 25.32 4.78 -8.60
C GLU A 190 24.46 5.88 -7.97
N ASN A 191 23.58 5.55 -7.03
CA ASN A 191 22.59 6.46 -6.47
C ASN A 191 22.97 6.96 -5.07
N SER A 192 22.79 8.26 -4.83
CA SER A 192 22.98 8.90 -3.51
C SER A 192 21.96 8.48 -2.46
N MET A 193 20.81 7.93 -2.88
CA MET A 193 19.85 7.25 -2.00
C MET A 193 20.13 5.75 -1.87
N GLY A 194 21.17 5.25 -2.55
CA GLY A 194 21.64 3.87 -2.53
C GLY A 194 23.07 3.77 -1.99
N LEU A 195 23.92 2.97 -2.65
CA LEU A 195 25.28 2.66 -2.18
C LEU A 195 26.12 3.91 -1.91
N LEU A 196 26.06 4.93 -2.79
CA LEU A 196 26.86 6.14 -2.61
C LEU A 196 26.47 6.87 -1.31
N GLY A 197 25.18 6.88 -0.99
CA GLY A 197 24.68 7.45 0.27
C GLY A 197 25.12 6.65 1.48
N TYR A 198 25.09 5.31 1.40
CA TYR A 198 25.58 4.45 2.48
C TYR A 198 27.08 4.67 2.74
N GLU A 199 27.89 4.72 1.68
CA GLU A 199 29.32 5.00 1.77
C GLU A 199 29.61 6.36 2.43
N GLU A 200 28.86 7.39 2.06
CA GLU A 200 28.98 8.73 2.64
C GLU A 200 28.54 8.78 4.11
N ALA A 201 27.35 8.24 4.41
CA ALA A 201 26.75 8.29 5.74
C ALA A 201 27.54 7.48 6.78
N TYR A 202 28.10 6.34 6.38
CA TYR A 202 28.77 5.39 7.27
C TYR A 202 30.30 5.40 7.16
N GLY A 203 30.87 6.14 6.20
CA GLY A 203 32.31 6.34 6.10
C GLY A 203 33.07 5.08 5.69
N PHE A 204 32.57 4.35 4.68
CA PHE A 204 33.29 3.25 4.05
C PHE A 204 33.33 3.45 2.52
N LYS A 205 34.17 2.69 1.82
CA LYS A 205 34.21 2.69 0.36
C LYS A 205 34.47 1.29 -0.16
N LEU A 206 33.62 0.82 -1.07
CA LEU A 206 33.84 -0.44 -1.79
C LEU A 206 34.67 -0.19 -3.04
N LYS A 207 35.66 -1.06 -3.25
CA LYS A 207 36.44 -1.11 -4.48
C LYS A 207 35.72 -1.93 -5.56
N ASP A 208 36.14 -1.78 -6.81
CA ASP A 208 35.57 -2.54 -7.94
C ASP A 208 35.61 -4.06 -7.74
N ASP A 209 36.63 -4.60 -7.06
CA ASP A 209 36.75 -6.04 -6.77
C ASP A 209 35.80 -6.54 -5.67
N GLN A 210 35.15 -5.62 -4.95
CA GLN A 210 34.16 -5.87 -3.89
C GLN A 210 32.72 -5.70 -4.39
N LEU A 211 32.52 -5.45 -5.68
CA LEU A 211 31.20 -5.21 -6.27
C LEU A 211 30.89 -6.21 -7.38
N ILE A 212 29.67 -6.73 -7.36
CA ILE A 212 29.04 -7.37 -8.52
C ILE A 212 27.81 -6.53 -8.86
N ILE A 213 27.90 -5.79 -9.97
CA ILE A 213 26.84 -4.88 -10.41
C ILE A 213 26.05 -5.56 -11.53
N LEU A 214 24.76 -5.76 -11.31
CA LEU A 214 23.84 -6.25 -12.33
C LEU A 214 23.10 -5.09 -12.98
N SER A 215 22.76 -5.23 -14.27
CA SER A 215 21.95 -4.22 -14.97
C SER A 215 20.48 -4.21 -14.53
N SER A 216 20.03 -5.29 -13.89
CA SER A 216 18.65 -5.49 -13.43
C SER A 216 18.53 -5.13 -11.94
N GLY A 217 17.34 -4.65 -11.55
CA GLY A 217 16.96 -4.44 -10.15
C GLY A 217 16.28 -5.65 -9.50
N ASN A 218 16.36 -6.84 -10.11
CA ASN A 218 15.70 -8.02 -9.57
C ASN A 218 16.47 -8.55 -8.34
N THR A 219 15.93 -8.35 -7.14
CA THR A 219 16.58 -8.79 -5.90
C THR A 219 16.64 -10.32 -5.78
N ALA A 220 15.72 -11.07 -6.40
CA ALA A 220 15.67 -12.53 -6.25
C ALA A 220 16.93 -13.24 -6.75
N GLU A 221 17.51 -12.78 -7.88
CA GLU A 221 18.77 -13.34 -8.39
C GLU A 221 19.97 -13.00 -7.48
N MET A 222 19.97 -11.80 -6.91
CA MET A 222 21.03 -11.31 -6.03
C MET A 222 21.02 -12.04 -4.68
N LEU A 223 19.83 -12.21 -4.09
CA LEU A 223 19.62 -12.93 -2.84
C LEU A 223 19.96 -14.41 -2.98
N LYS A 224 19.62 -15.02 -4.12
CA LYS A 224 20.02 -16.40 -4.42
C LYS A 224 21.55 -16.52 -4.47
N ALA A 225 22.23 -15.60 -5.18
CA ALA A 225 23.68 -15.60 -5.26
C ALA A 225 24.34 -15.46 -3.87
N LEU A 226 23.81 -14.58 -3.02
CA LEU A 226 24.21 -14.45 -1.62
C LEU A 226 23.99 -15.75 -0.84
N SER A 227 22.79 -16.34 -0.89
CA SER A 227 22.46 -17.57 -0.17
C SER A 227 23.39 -18.72 -0.56
N GLU A 228 23.64 -18.91 -1.86
CA GLU A 228 24.51 -19.95 -2.40
C GLU A 228 26.01 -19.67 -2.21
N GLY A 229 26.40 -18.45 -1.81
CA GLY A 229 27.81 -18.05 -1.68
C GLY A 229 28.52 -17.93 -3.03
N THR A 230 27.77 -17.60 -4.09
CA THR A 230 28.31 -17.48 -5.45
C THR A 230 29.31 -16.33 -5.53
N ASN A 231 30.48 -16.58 -6.15
CA ASN A 231 31.53 -15.56 -6.37
C ASN A 231 31.99 -14.82 -5.11
N ASP A 232 31.95 -15.49 -3.95
CA ASP A 232 32.34 -14.96 -2.64
C ASP A 232 31.48 -13.77 -2.17
N VAL A 233 30.22 -13.69 -2.61
CA VAL A 233 29.27 -12.65 -2.16
C VAL A 233 28.96 -12.79 -0.68
N ASN A 234 29.06 -11.68 0.06
CA ASN A 234 28.73 -11.58 1.49
C ASN A 234 27.44 -10.80 1.77
N ALA A 235 27.08 -9.89 0.86
CA ALA A 235 25.93 -9.02 0.99
C ALA A 235 25.18 -8.85 -0.33
N SER A 236 23.88 -8.56 -0.26
CA SER A 236 23.00 -8.35 -1.42
C SER A 236 22.12 -7.13 -1.20
N LEU A 237 21.84 -6.39 -2.28
CA LEU A 237 20.66 -5.53 -2.35
C LEU A 237 19.40 -6.35 -2.07
N VAL A 238 18.46 -5.78 -1.31
CA VAL A 238 17.17 -6.39 -0.97
C VAL A 238 16.09 -5.31 -0.79
N TYR A 239 14.83 -5.69 -0.87
CA TYR A 239 13.73 -4.89 -0.31
C TYR A 239 13.47 -5.32 1.14
N GLY A 240 13.24 -4.38 2.05
CA GLY A 240 13.17 -4.65 3.49
C GLY A 240 12.17 -5.76 3.88
N THR A 241 11.07 -5.92 3.14
CA THR A 241 10.03 -6.94 3.42
C THR A 241 10.11 -8.18 2.53
N ASP A 242 11.19 -8.36 1.75
CA ASP A 242 11.32 -9.49 0.81
C ASP A 242 11.22 -10.84 1.53
N GLY A 243 10.33 -11.71 1.04
CA GLY A 243 10.10 -13.04 1.62
C GLY A 243 11.30 -13.99 1.52
N ALA A 244 12.28 -13.72 0.64
CA ALA A 244 13.51 -14.51 0.57
C ALA A 244 14.32 -14.40 1.87
N LEU A 245 14.20 -13.31 2.62
CA LEU A 245 14.99 -13.09 3.84
C LEU A 245 14.76 -14.21 4.87
N ASP A 246 13.49 -14.54 5.13
CA ASP A 246 13.12 -15.64 6.02
C ASP A 246 13.56 -17.00 5.44
N LYS A 247 13.27 -17.25 4.16
CA LYS A 247 13.51 -18.56 3.51
C LYS A 247 14.98 -18.90 3.34
N MET A 248 15.82 -17.90 3.08
CA MET A 248 17.24 -18.07 2.81
C MET A 248 18.11 -17.81 4.04
N ASN A 249 17.51 -17.65 5.23
CA ASN A 249 18.21 -17.35 6.49
C ASN A 249 19.12 -16.10 6.36
N LEU A 250 18.58 -15.06 5.73
CA LEU A 250 19.24 -13.77 5.57
C LEU A 250 18.67 -12.79 6.60
N VAL A 251 19.39 -11.70 6.80
CA VAL A 251 18.98 -10.61 7.69
C VAL A 251 19.34 -9.29 7.03
N VAL A 252 18.45 -8.32 7.15
CA VAL A 252 18.69 -6.94 6.77
C VAL A 252 19.65 -6.31 7.78
N VAL A 253 20.67 -5.61 7.29
CA VAL A 253 21.53 -4.77 8.12
C VAL A 253 20.78 -3.49 8.41
N GLU A 254 20.58 -3.16 9.69
CA GLU A 254 19.83 -1.98 10.10
C GLU A 254 20.51 -0.69 9.62
N ASP A 255 19.72 0.25 9.09
CA ASP A 255 20.15 1.57 8.64
C ASP A 255 19.61 2.67 9.58
N PRO A 256 20.32 2.99 10.68
CA PRO A 256 19.95 4.09 11.56
C PRO A 256 19.91 5.47 10.91
N ALA A 257 20.63 5.68 9.79
CA ALA A 257 20.69 6.95 9.09
C ALA A 257 19.53 7.12 8.10
N GLN A 258 18.82 6.02 7.78
CA GLN A 258 17.74 5.95 6.81
C GLN A 258 18.14 6.60 5.49
N VAL A 259 19.24 6.13 4.89
CA VAL A 259 19.80 6.69 3.65
C VAL A 259 18.77 6.66 2.51
N PRO A 260 18.05 5.54 2.26
CA PRO A 260 16.95 5.53 1.31
C PRO A 260 15.67 6.12 1.93
N PRO A 261 14.75 6.64 1.11
CA PRO A 261 13.41 7.00 1.56
C PRO A 261 12.68 5.85 2.27
N VAL A 262 11.80 6.19 3.21
CA VAL A 262 11.00 5.26 3.98
C VAL A 262 9.68 4.97 3.28
N TYR A 263 9.39 3.68 3.06
CA TYR A 263 8.16 3.19 2.45
C TYR A 263 7.41 2.30 3.45
N LEU A 264 6.64 2.92 4.33
CA LEU A 264 5.71 2.21 5.22
C LEU A 264 4.40 1.93 4.47
N PRO A 265 3.90 0.68 4.42
CA PRO A 265 2.64 0.38 3.78
C PRO A 265 1.47 0.93 4.61
N ALA A 266 0.53 1.61 3.97
CA ALA A 266 -0.64 2.22 4.60
C ALA A 266 -1.87 2.05 3.70
N PRO A 267 -3.07 1.84 4.28
CA PRO A 267 -4.30 1.99 3.54
C PRO A 267 -4.55 3.46 3.20
N VAL A 268 -4.96 3.72 1.96
CA VAL A 268 -5.40 5.05 1.52
C VAL A 268 -6.84 4.94 1.04
N LEU A 269 -7.72 5.71 1.66
CA LEU A 269 -9.17 5.65 1.49
C LEU A 269 -9.69 6.96 0.90
N ARG A 270 -10.59 6.88 -0.09
CA ARG A 270 -11.30 8.07 -0.57
C ARG A 270 -12.13 8.70 0.53
N GLY A 271 -12.08 10.03 0.63
CA GLY A 271 -12.74 10.77 1.71
C GLY A 271 -14.26 10.57 1.75
N GLU A 272 -14.91 10.49 0.59
CA GLU A 272 -16.37 10.22 0.53
C GLU A 272 -16.73 8.84 1.09
N VAL A 273 -15.84 7.86 0.90
CA VAL A 273 -16.00 6.49 1.40
C VAL A 273 -15.69 6.44 2.90
N ALA A 274 -14.69 7.19 3.36
CA ALA A 274 -14.40 7.34 4.79
C ALA A 274 -15.58 7.97 5.56
N GLU A 275 -16.28 8.93 4.97
CA GLU A 275 -17.50 9.51 5.55
C GLU A 275 -18.66 8.50 5.59
N SER A 276 -18.76 7.65 4.57
CA SER A 276 -19.77 6.60 4.49
C SER A 276 -19.49 5.43 5.44
N TYR A 277 -18.23 5.12 5.70
CA TYR A 277 -17.77 4.00 6.52
C TYR A 277 -16.68 4.42 7.52
N PRO A 278 -17.01 5.28 8.51
CA PRO A 278 -16.03 5.80 9.47
C PRO A 278 -15.38 4.69 10.33
N GLU A 279 -16.01 3.52 10.44
CA GLU A 279 -15.49 2.37 11.17
C GLU A 279 -14.24 1.73 10.52
N ILE A 280 -13.97 1.95 9.22
CA ILE A 280 -12.84 1.33 8.50
C ILE A 280 -11.50 1.64 9.19
N GLU A 281 -11.30 2.87 9.65
CA GLU A 281 -10.06 3.26 10.33
C GLU A 281 -9.82 2.42 11.59
N GLY A 282 -10.86 2.26 12.42
CA GLY A 282 -10.78 1.48 13.66
C GLY A 282 -10.57 -0.02 13.41
N LEU A 283 -11.11 -0.55 12.31
CA LEU A 283 -10.96 -1.95 11.92
C LEU A 283 -9.54 -2.26 11.42
N LEU A 284 -8.96 -1.38 10.60
CA LEU A 284 -7.66 -1.63 9.97
C LEU A 284 -6.47 -1.27 10.85
N LYS A 285 -6.62 -0.28 11.74
CA LYS A 285 -5.55 0.17 12.63
C LYS A 285 -4.79 -0.96 13.36
N PRO A 286 -5.44 -1.84 14.15
CA PRO A 286 -4.71 -2.85 14.91
C PRO A 286 -4.01 -3.89 14.03
N ILE A 287 -4.49 -4.11 12.80
CA ILE A 287 -3.87 -5.02 11.84
C ILE A 287 -2.57 -4.41 11.34
N PHE A 288 -2.59 -3.17 10.88
CA PHE A 288 -1.38 -2.49 10.39
C PHE A 288 -0.36 -2.27 11.51
N GLU A 289 -0.79 -1.92 12.73
CA GLU A 289 0.12 -1.81 13.89
C GLU A 289 0.81 -3.14 14.25
N SER A 290 0.21 -4.30 13.91
CA SER A 290 0.81 -5.61 14.18
C SER A 290 1.88 -6.03 13.16
N LEU A 291 1.91 -5.39 11.99
CA LEU A 291 2.72 -5.80 10.84
C LEU A 291 4.08 -5.08 10.84
N ASN A 292 5.02 -5.62 11.61
CA ASN A 292 6.42 -5.21 11.56
C ASN A 292 7.19 -5.90 10.40
N LEU A 293 8.46 -5.52 10.25
CA LEU A 293 9.32 -5.98 9.16
C LEU A 293 9.39 -7.51 9.05
N GLU A 294 9.70 -8.20 10.15
CA GLU A 294 9.82 -9.67 10.15
C GLU A 294 8.47 -10.37 9.95
N ALA A 295 7.37 -9.81 10.49
CA ALA A 295 6.03 -10.34 10.28
C ALA A 295 5.69 -10.31 8.79
N LEU A 296 5.93 -9.19 8.09
CA LEU A 296 5.69 -9.11 6.65
C LEU A 296 6.63 -10.00 5.84
N GLN A 297 7.92 -10.11 6.19
CA GLN A 297 8.83 -11.05 5.53
C GLN A 297 8.29 -12.49 5.59
N LYS A 298 7.80 -12.95 6.75
CA LYS A 298 7.22 -14.29 6.92
C LYS A 298 5.93 -14.49 6.11
N LEU A 299 5.10 -13.46 5.99
CA LEU A 299 3.87 -13.53 5.19
C LEU A 299 4.20 -13.52 3.69
N ASN A 300 5.07 -12.62 3.25
CA ASN A 300 5.57 -12.55 1.87
C ASN A 300 6.24 -13.86 1.45
N ALA A 301 7.02 -14.49 2.34
CA ALA A 301 7.65 -15.77 2.11
C ALA A 301 6.66 -16.89 1.77
N GLN A 302 5.52 -16.91 2.46
CA GLN A 302 4.49 -17.92 2.24
C GLN A 302 3.83 -17.81 0.86
N VAL A 303 3.63 -16.60 0.36
CA VAL A 303 3.01 -16.39 -0.95
C VAL A 303 4.05 -16.53 -2.07
N ALA A 304 5.15 -15.79 -1.98
CA ALA A 304 6.13 -15.67 -3.07
C ALA A 304 6.99 -16.95 -3.25
N TYR A 305 7.25 -17.71 -2.18
CA TYR A 305 8.16 -18.86 -2.22
C TYR A 305 7.48 -20.20 -1.90
N ASP A 306 6.55 -20.23 -0.93
CA ASP A 306 5.81 -21.47 -0.64
C ASP A 306 4.61 -21.68 -1.57
N GLY A 307 4.26 -20.67 -2.39
CA GLY A 307 3.13 -20.73 -3.32
C GLY A 307 1.77 -20.83 -2.64
N LYS A 308 1.65 -20.39 -1.39
CA LYS A 308 0.37 -20.35 -0.68
C LYS A 308 -0.53 -19.27 -1.27
N ASP A 309 -1.83 -19.53 -1.24
CA ASP A 309 -2.86 -18.55 -1.60
C ASP A 309 -2.85 -17.38 -0.61
N ALA A 310 -2.84 -16.15 -1.13
CA ALA A 310 -2.77 -14.94 -0.31
C ALA A 310 -4.00 -14.75 0.59
N ALA A 311 -5.19 -15.19 0.16
CA ALA A 311 -6.39 -15.10 1.00
C ALA A 311 -6.31 -16.08 2.17
N ALA A 312 -5.77 -17.28 1.95
CA ALA A 312 -5.52 -18.24 3.04
C ALA A 312 -4.44 -17.74 4.03
N VAL A 313 -3.37 -17.11 3.53
CA VAL A 313 -2.33 -16.51 4.38
C VAL A 313 -2.89 -15.36 5.22
N ALA A 314 -3.68 -14.47 4.60
CA ALA A 314 -4.37 -13.38 5.30
C ALA A 314 -5.33 -13.91 6.37
N ASP A 315 -6.18 -14.88 6.04
CA ASP A 315 -7.15 -15.48 6.99
C ASP A 315 -6.45 -16.09 8.21
N ALA A 316 -5.38 -16.85 7.97
CA ALA A 316 -4.60 -17.45 9.04
C ALA A 316 -3.99 -16.40 9.98
N TYR A 317 -3.36 -15.36 9.42
CA TYR A 317 -2.77 -14.28 10.22
C TYR A 317 -3.82 -13.52 11.04
N LEU A 318 -4.96 -13.19 10.41
CA LEU A 318 -6.04 -12.46 11.05
C LEU A 318 -6.66 -13.27 12.20
N LYS A 319 -6.83 -14.58 12.04
CA LYS A 319 -7.32 -15.47 13.11
C LYS A 319 -6.32 -15.67 14.23
N GLU A 320 -5.05 -15.89 13.89
CA GLU A 320 -3.97 -16.07 14.87
C GLU A 320 -3.84 -14.86 15.80
N ASN A 321 -4.02 -13.65 15.26
CA ASN A 321 -3.93 -12.39 16.02
C ASN A 321 -5.29 -11.92 16.56
N GLY A 322 -6.37 -12.68 16.37
CA GLY A 322 -7.70 -12.36 16.91
C GLY A 322 -8.43 -11.20 16.23
N PHE A 323 -8.03 -10.83 15.01
CA PHE A 323 -8.71 -9.84 14.16
C PHE A 323 -9.91 -10.42 13.41
N LEU A 324 -9.93 -11.75 13.24
CA LEU A 324 -11.06 -12.53 12.75
C LEU A 324 -11.34 -13.72 13.66
N LYS A 325 -12.59 -14.21 13.63
CA LYS A 325 -13.03 -15.41 14.36
C LYS A 325 -12.90 -16.67 13.51
#